data_AF-A0A942D3R0-F1
#
_entry.id   AF-A0A942D3R0-F1
#
_cell.length_a   1.000
_cell.length_b   1.000
_cell.length_c   1.000
_cell.angle_alpha   90.00
_cell.angle_beta   90.00
_cell.angle_gamma   90.00
#
_symmetry.space_group_name_H-M   'P 1'
#
loop_
_entity.id
_entity.type
_entity.pdbx_description
1 polymer ?
#
loop_
_entity_poly.entity_id
_entity_poly.type
_entity_poly.pdbx_seq_one_letter_code
_entity_poly.pdbx_strand_id
1 'polypeptide(L)' 'ATCPEGTTVISGGAQPANFGVELTSTLRQGNGWLAQAKNNSGAASSLTAFAYCLTGGSSN' A
#
# COMPACT_ATOMS: atom_id res chain seq x y z
N ALA A 1 -4.16 0.32 -1.44
CA ALA A 1 -4.34 -0.76 -2.44
C ALA A 1 -5.23 -1.82 -1.84
N THR A 2 -6.27 -2.27 -2.54
CA THR A 2 -7.28 -3.17 -1.97
C THR A 2 -7.29 -4.50 -2.71
N CYS A 3 -7.36 -5.61 -1.97
CA CYS A 3 -7.50 -6.93 -2.56
C CYS A 3 -8.97 -7.18 -2.97
N PRO A 4 -9.20 -7.86 -4.11
CA PRO A 4 -10.55 -8.27 -4.52
C PRO A 4 -11.24 -9.15 -3.47
N GLU A 5 -12.57 -9.16 -3.51
CA GLU A 5 -13.37 -10.09 -2.72
C GLU A 5 -12.99 -11.56 -3.02
N GLY A 6 -13.07 -12.42 -2.02
CA GLY A 6 -12.64 -13.83 -2.13
C GLY A 6 -11.13 -14.05 -2.10
N THR A 7 -10.34 -12.98 -1.91
CA THR A 7 -8.89 -13.07 -1.67
C THR A 7 -8.54 -12.44 -0.33
N THR A 8 -7.44 -12.89 0.28
CA THR A 8 -6.92 -12.28 1.52
C THR A 8 -5.59 -11.60 1.26
N VAL A 9 -5.46 -10.35 1.69
CA VAL A 9 -4.17 -9.64 1.67
C VAL A 9 -3.16 -10.33 2.59
N ILE A 10 -2.01 -10.69 2.04
CA ILE A 10 -0.92 -11.38 2.76
C ILE A 10 0.31 -10.51 2.94
N SER A 11 0.53 -9.56 2.05
CA SER A 11 1.61 -8.58 2.15
C SER A 11 1.29 -7.36 1.31
N GLY A 12 2.14 -6.34 1.40
CA GLY A 12 2.03 -5.15 0.58
C GLY A 12 3.24 -4.26 0.78
N GLY A 13 3.17 -3.08 0.20
CA GLY A 13 4.22 -2.08 0.29
C GLY A 13 3.82 -0.79 -0.39
N ALA A 14 4.77 0.13 -0.47
CA ALA A 14 4.61 1.33 -1.28
C ALA A 14 5.94 1.86 -1.76
N GLN A 15 5.90 2.54 -2.90
CA GLN A 15 7.06 3.15 -3.53
C GLN A 15 6.72 4.58 -3.96
N PRO A 16 7.42 5.59 -3.43
CA PRO A 16 7.35 6.94 -3.96
C PRO A 16 8.02 7.03 -5.34
N ALA A 17 7.49 7.86 -6.24
CA ALA A 17 8.07 8.04 -7.57
C ALA A 17 9.33 8.91 -7.59
N ASN A 18 9.47 9.81 -6.62
CA ASN A 18 10.53 10.81 -6.57
C ASN A 18 11.18 10.88 -5.19
N PHE A 19 12.44 11.33 -5.16
CA PHE A 19 13.11 11.70 -3.91
C PHE A 19 12.39 12.88 -3.24
N GLY A 20 12.54 12.99 -1.92
CA GLY A 20 11.84 14.01 -1.12
C GLY A 20 10.39 13.64 -0.75
N VAL A 21 9.92 12.46 -1.12
CA VAL A 21 8.72 11.84 -0.55
C VAL A 21 9.14 10.78 0.46
N GLU A 22 8.80 11.00 1.72
CA GLU A 22 9.19 10.14 2.83
C GLU A 22 8.03 9.23 3.23
N LEU A 23 8.27 7.92 3.21
CA LEU A 23 7.28 6.93 3.61
C LEU A 23 7.17 6.92 5.15
N THR A 24 5.99 7.21 5.68
CA THR A 24 5.79 7.29 7.15
C THR A 24 5.19 6.02 7.72
N SER A 25 4.33 5.34 6.97
CA SER A 25 3.68 4.11 7.42
C SER A 25 3.26 3.23 6.25
N THR A 26 3.48 1.94 6.39
CA THR A 26 2.97 0.90 5.50
C THR A 26 2.44 -0.24 6.33
N LEU A 27 1.14 -0.47 6.27
CA LEU A 27 0.49 -1.47 7.11
C LEU A 27 -0.72 -2.07 6.43
N ARG A 28 -1.04 -3.30 6.82
CA ARG A 28 -2.29 -3.94 6.44
C ARG A 28 -3.47 -3.21 7.08
N GLN A 29 -4.48 -2.88 6.29
CA GLN A 29 -5.73 -2.29 6.75
C GLN A 29 -6.89 -3.07 6.13
N GLY A 30 -7.61 -3.85 6.95
CA GLY A 30 -8.67 -4.75 6.46
C GLY A 30 -8.15 -5.76 5.43
N ASN A 31 -8.84 -5.85 4.29
CA ASN A 31 -8.41 -6.63 3.12
C ASN A 31 -7.57 -5.81 2.12
N GLY A 32 -6.76 -4.88 2.62
CA GLY A 32 -5.93 -4.04 1.79
C GLY A 32 -4.64 -3.60 2.48
N TRP A 33 -3.89 -2.79 1.75
CA TRP A 33 -2.66 -2.18 2.18
C TRP A 33 -2.80 -0.66 2.21
N LEU A 34 -2.54 -0.07 3.37
CA LEU A 34 -2.48 1.36 3.59
C LEU A 34 -1.03 1.82 3.52
N ALA A 35 -0.79 2.84 2.73
CA ALA A 35 0.48 3.53 2.65
C ALA A 35 0.29 5.01 2.94
N GLN A 36 1.14 5.55 3.79
CA GLN A 36 1.19 6.96 4.13
C GLN A 36 2.58 7.49 3.82
N ALA A 37 2.63 8.70 3.27
CA ALA A 37 3.87 9.38 2.99
C ALA A 37 3.70 10.89 3.17
N LYS A 38 4.81 11.55 3.45
CA LYS A 38 4.92 13.00 3.49
C LYS A 38 5.68 13.48 2.26
N ASN A 39 5.07 14.38 1.50
CA ASN A 39 5.74 15.02 0.38
C ASN A 39 6.49 16.27 0.85
N ASN A 40 7.82 16.18 0.93
CA ASN A 40 8.73 17.27 1.27
C ASN A 40 9.43 17.85 0.03
N SER A 41 9.11 17.38 -1.18
CA SER A 41 9.80 17.77 -2.42
C SER A 41 9.42 19.16 -2.94
N GLY A 42 8.32 19.75 -2.43
CA GLY A 42 7.81 21.04 -2.91
C GLY A 42 7.11 20.99 -4.28
N ALA A 43 7.10 19.83 -4.94
CA ALA A 43 6.41 19.60 -6.21
C ALA A 43 5.37 18.49 -6.08
N ALA A 44 4.44 18.41 -7.04
CA ALA A 44 3.50 17.30 -7.12
C ALA A 44 4.26 15.98 -7.30
N SER A 45 3.91 14.96 -6.51
CA SER A 45 4.57 13.66 -6.53
C SER A 45 3.55 12.55 -6.32
N SER A 46 3.87 11.35 -6.81
CA SER A 46 3.01 10.19 -6.73
C SER A 46 3.55 9.15 -5.75
N LEU A 47 2.62 8.44 -5.11
CA LEU A 47 2.88 7.31 -4.25
C LEU A 47 2.14 6.10 -4.80
N THR A 48 2.87 5.05 -5.15
CA THR A 48 2.28 3.79 -5.62
C THR A 48 2.20 2.81 -4.45
N ALA A 49 1.00 2.33 -4.13
CA ALA A 49 0.78 1.30 -3.11
C ALA A 49 0.56 -0.06 -3.76
N PHE A 50 1.14 -1.12 -3.17
CA PHE A 50 1.02 -2.50 -3.61
C PHE A 50 0.32 -3.34 -2.55
N ALA A 51 -0.53 -4.26 -2.98
CA ALA A 51 -1.12 -5.29 -2.14
C ALA A 51 -0.97 -6.64 -2.83
N TYR A 52 -0.48 -7.64 -2.11
CA TYR A 52 -0.37 -9.01 -2.58
C TYR A 52 -1.48 -9.82 -1.92
N CYS A 53 -2.28 -10.47 -2.76
CA CYS A 53 -3.52 -11.12 -2.37
C CYS A 53 -3.42 -12.61 -2.66
N LEU A 54 -3.72 -13.43 -1.65
CA LEU A 54 -3.81 -14.88 -1.81
C LEU A 54 -5.23 -15.27 -2.21
N THR A 55 -5.36 -15.96 -3.33
CA THR A 55 -6.62 -16.56 -3.79
C THR A 55 -6.94 -17.81 -2.97
N GLY A 56 -8.15 -17.89 -2.39
CA GLY A 56 -8.57 -19.03 -1.57
C GLY A 56 -8.12 -18.98 -0.11
N GLY A 57 -7.42 -17.92 0.31
CA GLY A 57 -7.25 -17.62 1.73
C GLY A 57 -8.55 -17.00 2.24
N SER A 58 -9.38 -17.76 2.93
CA SER A 58 -10.48 -17.18 3.73
C SER A 58 -9.86 -16.59 5.00
N SER A 59 -10.16 -15.33 5.30
CA SER A 59 -9.90 -14.77 6.63
C SER A 59 -10.87 -15.43 7.61
N ASN A 60 -10.48 -16.59 8.14
CA ASN A 60 -11.12 -17.18 9.32
C ASN A 60 -10.91 -16.27 10.55
#